data_AF-A0A9P8GJS6-F1
#
_entry.id   AF-A0A9P8GJS6-F1
#
_cell.length_a   1.000
_cell.length_b   1.000
_cell.length_c   1.000
_cell.angle_alpha   90.00
_cell.angle_beta   90.00
_cell.angle_gamma   90.00
#
_symmetry.space_group_name_H-M   'P 1'
#
loop_
_entity.id
_entity.type
_entity.pdbx_description
1 polymer ?
#
loop_
_entity_poly.entity_id
_entity_poly.type
_entity_poly.pdbx_seq_one_letter_code
_entity_poly.pdbx_strand_id
1 'polypeptide(L)'
;MLRLPNELLSRIADFSQDEDLSSMRLSCKLLEQNTRKHFAAAFITEITFPASLFGIRRLKEILANPKFGPCVERCMALVDRGPLFDKDKCEALLTEIFFQLSRNGHGFEFGIVHRPHPNDQDYRSCQQLIQRSQDFARLMVDAYPSKSPVRCFIVDYRNLSLKHRFTEVYLRDLASRLSSPSHGSPFKHREVEVRMRDRDENFRGSSMFRLSFAQDGTCIKFNGVQRTKCLRLDMIHTWHTKEVHIINCNISTLALRKLFCGIRSPPWRLEIKNCQFIYRHGWTADNSRRFKDVICASADRISSCLLSNLTNSTSGPIFEGDLEATGSTQFVTASTR
;
A
#
# COMPACT_ATOMS: atom_id res chain seq x y z
N MET A 1 -44.11 13.15 -13.52
CA MET A 1 -43.28 14.35 -13.27
C MET A 1 -42.94 14.37 -11.80
N LEU A 2 -41.67 14.27 -11.42
CA LEU A 2 -41.25 14.33 -10.01
C LEU A 2 -41.55 15.74 -9.48
N ARG A 3 -42.31 15.83 -8.37
CA ARG A 3 -42.77 17.11 -7.79
C ARG A 3 -41.90 17.62 -6.64
N LEU A 4 -40.84 16.89 -6.31
CA LEU A 4 -39.95 17.26 -5.21
C LEU A 4 -38.94 18.33 -5.66
N PRO A 5 -38.61 19.31 -4.80
CA PRO A 5 -37.47 20.21 -4.99
C PRO A 5 -36.16 19.44 -5.23
N ASN A 6 -35.25 20.03 -6.00
CA ASN A 6 -33.96 19.42 -6.35
C ASN A 6 -33.11 19.12 -5.12
N GLU A 7 -33.20 19.94 -4.07
CA GLU A 7 -32.47 19.77 -2.82
C GLU A 7 -32.92 18.48 -2.12
N LEU A 8 -34.23 18.18 -2.13
CA LEU A 8 -34.76 16.94 -1.57
C LEU A 8 -34.40 15.73 -2.44
N LEU A 9 -34.42 15.87 -3.77
CA LEU A 9 -34.01 14.80 -4.68
C LEU A 9 -32.52 14.47 -4.56
N SER A 10 -31.66 15.49 -4.42
CA SER A 10 -30.23 15.32 -4.15
C SER A 10 -30.02 14.64 -2.81
N ARG A 11 -30.75 15.05 -1.77
CA ARG A 11 -30.63 14.43 -0.45
C ARG A 11 -31.10 12.97 -0.45
N ILE A 12 -32.21 12.65 -1.13
CA ILE A 12 -32.64 11.26 -1.32
C ILE A 12 -31.56 10.47 -2.03
N ALA A 13 -30.98 11.03 -3.10
CA ALA A 13 -29.90 10.39 -3.84
C ALA A 13 -28.66 10.12 -2.96
N ASP A 14 -28.29 11.03 -2.06
CA ASP A 14 -27.16 10.85 -1.13
C ASP A 14 -27.39 9.72 -0.10
N PHE A 15 -28.65 9.36 0.19
CA PHE A 15 -29.01 8.26 1.10
C PHE A 15 -29.39 6.96 0.38
N SER A 16 -29.40 6.96 -0.94
CA SER A 16 -29.66 5.75 -1.72
C SER A 16 -28.50 4.76 -1.62
N GLN A 17 -28.81 3.47 -1.63
CA GLN A 17 -27.81 2.41 -1.70
C GLN A 17 -27.18 2.37 -3.10
N ASP A 18 -25.92 1.96 -3.19
CA ASP A 18 -25.15 1.96 -4.44
C ASP A 18 -25.87 1.14 -5.53
N GLU A 19 -26.47 0.01 -5.15
CA GLU A 19 -27.18 -0.92 -6.02
C GLU A 19 -28.38 -0.26 -6.72
N ASP A 20 -29.03 0.70 -6.08
CA ASP A 20 -30.23 1.37 -6.60
C ASP A 20 -29.90 2.52 -7.57
N LEU A 21 -28.67 3.06 -7.51
CA LEU A 21 -28.30 4.26 -8.26
C LEU A 21 -28.43 4.08 -9.77
N SER A 22 -28.10 2.90 -10.29
CA SER A 22 -28.24 2.61 -11.73
C SER A 22 -29.71 2.70 -12.17
N SER A 23 -30.62 2.08 -11.41
CA SER A 23 -32.06 2.09 -11.69
C SER A 23 -32.66 3.50 -11.56
N MET A 24 -32.25 4.26 -10.55
CA MET A 24 -32.68 5.66 -10.38
C MET A 24 -32.26 6.53 -11.56
N ARG A 25 -31.02 6.36 -12.06
CA ARG A 25 -30.49 7.13 -13.20
C ARG A 25 -31.22 6.82 -14.50
N LEU A 26 -31.58 5.56 -14.73
CA LEU A 26 -32.32 5.13 -15.92
C LEU A 26 -33.78 5.58 -15.91
N SER A 27 -34.33 5.90 -14.74
CA SER A 27 -35.75 6.27 -14.59
C SER A 27 -36.09 7.62 -15.24
N CYS A 28 -35.25 8.65 -15.03
CA CYS A 28 -35.41 9.93 -15.73
C CYS A 28 -34.17 10.83 -15.62
N LYS A 29 -34.08 11.83 -16.53
CA LYS A 29 -32.99 12.83 -16.56
C LYS A 29 -32.79 13.58 -15.25
N LEU A 30 -33.87 13.86 -14.51
CA LEU A 30 -33.79 14.60 -13.25
C LEU A 30 -33.06 13.77 -12.18
N LEU A 31 -33.37 12.49 -12.06
CA LEU A 31 -32.67 11.58 -11.16
C LEU A 31 -31.24 11.29 -11.66
N GLU A 32 -31.02 11.21 -12.98
CA GLU A 32 -29.66 11.12 -13.55
C GLU A 32 -28.76 12.29 -13.08
N GLN A 33 -29.31 13.50 -13.05
CA GLN A 33 -28.58 14.70 -12.62
C GLN A 33 -28.35 14.70 -11.10
N ASN A 34 -29.40 14.48 -10.31
CA ASN A 34 -29.33 14.55 -8.84
C ASN A 34 -28.48 13.43 -8.22
N THR A 35 -28.42 12.24 -8.85
CA THR A 35 -27.58 11.12 -8.37
C THR A 35 -26.15 11.17 -8.90
N ARG A 36 -25.78 12.14 -9.75
CA ARG A 36 -24.48 12.13 -10.43
C ARG A 36 -23.29 12.03 -9.47
N LYS A 37 -23.30 12.82 -8.40
CA LYS A 37 -22.19 12.89 -7.44
C LYS A 37 -22.02 11.55 -6.70
N HIS A 38 -23.12 11.02 -6.15
CA HIS A 38 -23.10 9.75 -5.42
C HIS A 38 -22.77 8.56 -6.34
N PHE A 39 -23.35 8.52 -7.54
CA PHE A 39 -23.00 7.50 -8.54
C PHE A 39 -21.52 7.54 -8.94
N ALA A 40 -20.97 8.73 -9.14
CA ALA A 40 -19.56 8.88 -9.44
C ALA A 40 -18.68 8.39 -8.29
N ALA A 41 -19.02 8.74 -7.04
CA ALA A 41 -18.34 8.27 -5.85
C ALA A 41 -18.34 6.75 -5.73
N ALA A 42 -19.49 6.11 -5.97
CA ALA A 42 -19.70 4.67 -5.85
C ALA A 42 -19.03 3.86 -6.98
N PHE A 43 -19.07 4.34 -8.23
CA PHE A 43 -18.75 3.51 -9.40
C PHE A 43 -17.60 4.00 -10.29
N ILE A 44 -17.15 5.25 -10.16
CA ILE A 44 -16.21 5.87 -11.12
C ILE A 44 -14.88 6.27 -10.47
N THR A 45 -14.84 6.42 -9.16
CA THR A 45 -13.63 6.86 -8.41
C THR A 45 -12.42 5.97 -8.64
N GLU A 46 -12.59 4.66 -8.85
CA GLU A 46 -11.52 3.72 -9.17
C GLU A 46 -11.75 3.07 -10.55
N ILE A 47 -10.78 3.25 -11.46
CA ILE A 47 -10.76 2.61 -12.77
C ILE A 47 -9.69 1.52 -12.81
N THR A 48 -10.08 0.31 -13.20
CA THR A 48 -9.15 -0.76 -13.53
C THR A 48 -8.97 -0.88 -15.05
N PHE A 49 -7.75 -1.01 -15.53
CA PHE A 49 -7.46 -1.17 -16.97
C PHE A 49 -6.39 -2.25 -17.20
N PRO A 50 -6.41 -3.01 -18.30
CA PRO A 50 -5.36 -3.98 -18.60
C PRO A 50 -3.98 -3.31 -18.75
N ALA A 51 -2.93 -3.93 -18.20
CA ALA A 51 -1.54 -3.51 -18.36
C ALA A 51 -1.00 -3.82 -19.77
N SER A 52 -1.56 -3.11 -20.75
CA SER A 52 -1.27 -3.23 -22.17
C SER A 52 -1.55 -1.91 -22.90
N LEU A 53 -1.02 -1.77 -24.12
CA LEU A 53 -1.25 -0.59 -24.95
C LEU A 53 -2.74 -0.32 -25.21
N PHE A 54 -3.51 -1.39 -25.45
CA PHE A 54 -4.95 -1.30 -25.65
C PHE A 54 -5.67 -0.82 -24.38
N GLY A 55 -5.28 -1.35 -23.22
CA GLY A 55 -5.82 -0.93 -21.94
C GLY A 55 -5.56 0.55 -21.64
N ILE A 56 -4.34 1.04 -21.93
CA ILE A 56 -3.97 2.44 -21.74
C ILE A 56 -4.76 3.36 -22.71
N ARG A 57 -4.95 2.96 -23.96
CA ARG A 57 -5.79 3.72 -24.92
C ARG A 57 -7.23 3.83 -24.44
N ARG A 58 -7.81 2.73 -23.97
CA ARG A 58 -9.16 2.74 -23.40
C ARG A 58 -9.26 3.60 -22.14
N LEU A 59 -8.22 3.59 -21.30
CA LEU A 59 -8.16 4.49 -20.14
C LEU A 59 -8.20 5.96 -20.60
N LYS A 60 -7.40 6.33 -21.60
CA LYS A 60 -7.40 7.68 -22.18
C LYS A 60 -8.79 8.10 -22.67
N GLU A 61 -9.50 7.21 -23.36
CA GLU A 61 -10.87 7.48 -23.84
C GLU A 61 -11.86 7.71 -22.69
N ILE A 62 -11.77 6.92 -21.62
CA ILE A 62 -12.63 7.10 -20.44
C ILE A 62 -12.34 8.44 -19.76
N LEU A 63 -11.07 8.79 -19.60
CA LEU A 63 -10.64 10.04 -18.97
C LEU A 63 -10.95 11.28 -19.81
N ALA A 64 -11.00 11.15 -21.14
CA ALA A 64 -11.44 12.21 -22.03
C ALA A 64 -12.94 12.53 -21.89
N ASN A 65 -13.74 11.68 -21.23
CA ASN A 65 -15.16 11.94 -21.03
C ASN A 65 -15.36 13.06 -20.00
N PRO A 66 -15.98 14.20 -20.35
CA PRO A 66 -16.12 15.35 -19.46
C PRO A 66 -17.02 15.08 -18.24
N LYS A 67 -17.84 14.03 -18.26
CA LYS A 67 -18.70 13.64 -17.14
C LYS A 67 -17.98 12.74 -16.13
N PHE A 68 -17.05 11.90 -16.59
CA PHE A 68 -16.47 10.82 -15.78
C PHE A 68 -15.00 11.05 -15.45
N GLY A 69 -14.20 11.58 -16.39
CA GLY A 69 -12.78 11.88 -16.19
C GLY A 69 -12.49 12.70 -14.92
N PRO A 70 -13.26 13.76 -14.60
CA PRO A 70 -13.06 14.52 -13.37
C PRO A 70 -13.37 13.77 -12.07
N CYS A 71 -14.06 12.63 -12.13
CA CYS A 71 -14.50 11.89 -10.95
C CYS A 71 -13.56 10.74 -10.59
N VAL A 72 -12.63 10.36 -11.46
CA VAL A 72 -11.71 9.26 -11.18
C VAL A 72 -10.55 9.79 -10.33
N GLU A 73 -10.37 9.14 -9.18
CA GLU A 73 -9.35 9.46 -8.18
C GLU A 73 -8.24 8.41 -8.14
N ARG A 74 -8.52 7.21 -8.69
CA ARG A 74 -7.62 6.06 -8.69
C ARG A 74 -7.60 5.30 -10.02
N CYS A 75 -6.41 4.96 -10.53
CA CYS A 75 -6.24 4.08 -11.70
C CYS A 75 -5.37 2.87 -11.34
N MET A 76 -5.90 1.68 -11.58
CA MET A 76 -5.27 0.42 -11.23
C MET A 76 -5.01 -0.41 -12.50
N ALA A 77 -3.74 -0.63 -12.82
CA ALA A 77 -3.34 -1.49 -13.93
C ALA A 77 -3.48 -2.97 -13.54
N LEU A 78 -4.34 -3.70 -14.25
CA LEU A 78 -4.52 -5.14 -14.12
C LEU A 78 -3.43 -5.85 -14.91
N VAL A 79 -2.52 -6.52 -14.21
CA VAL A 79 -1.45 -7.29 -14.84
C VAL A 79 -1.89 -8.76 -14.95
N ASP A 80 -1.94 -9.26 -16.19
CA ASP A 80 -2.34 -10.62 -16.55
C ASP A 80 -1.31 -11.30 -17.49
N ARG A 81 -1.62 -12.53 -17.96
CA ARG A 81 -0.83 -13.31 -18.93
C ARG A 81 -0.91 -12.78 -20.38
N GLY A 82 -1.14 -11.49 -20.61
CA GLY A 82 -1.19 -10.91 -21.96
C GLY A 82 0.16 -10.92 -22.72
N PRO A 83 0.24 -10.33 -23.92
CA PRO A 83 1.51 -10.10 -24.62
C PRO A 83 2.39 -9.09 -23.87
N LEU A 84 3.70 -9.10 -24.12
CA LEU A 84 4.61 -8.04 -23.69
C LEU A 84 4.12 -6.70 -24.23
N PHE A 85 4.22 -5.65 -23.42
CA PHE A 85 3.83 -4.30 -23.82
C PHE A 85 4.99 -3.58 -24.50
N ASP A 86 4.69 -2.83 -25.55
CA ASP A 86 5.60 -1.89 -26.21
C ASP A 86 5.88 -0.74 -25.23
N LYS A 87 7.07 -0.74 -24.61
CA LYS A 87 7.42 0.16 -23.51
C LYS A 87 7.29 1.62 -23.92
N ASP A 88 7.92 2.02 -25.01
CA ASP A 88 7.98 3.42 -25.45
C ASP A 88 6.58 3.97 -25.76
N LYS A 89 5.74 3.18 -26.47
CA LYS A 89 4.37 3.59 -26.76
C LYS A 89 3.50 3.67 -25.52
N CYS A 90 3.68 2.74 -24.59
CA CYS A 90 2.92 2.74 -23.34
C CYS A 90 3.34 3.90 -22.43
N GLU A 91 4.64 4.17 -22.32
CA GLU A 91 5.19 5.29 -21.54
C GLU A 91 4.65 6.63 -22.05
N ALA A 92 4.75 6.89 -23.36
CA ALA A 92 4.28 8.15 -23.93
C ALA A 92 2.79 8.41 -23.65
N LEU A 93 1.94 7.39 -23.76
CA LEU A 93 0.50 7.52 -23.47
C LEU A 93 0.22 7.67 -21.98
N LEU A 94 0.94 6.95 -21.12
CA LEU A 94 0.81 7.10 -19.67
C LEU A 94 1.22 8.51 -19.24
N THR A 95 2.30 9.06 -19.80
CA THR A 95 2.75 10.42 -19.53
C THR A 95 1.68 11.44 -19.90
N GLU A 96 1.05 11.29 -21.07
CA GLU A 96 -0.06 12.15 -21.47
C GLU A 96 -1.26 12.05 -20.52
N ILE A 97 -1.66 10.83 -20.15
CA ILE A 97 -2.78 10.59 -19.23
C ILE A 97 -2.50 11.20 -17.85
N PHE A 98 -1.33 10.91 -17.28
CA PHE A 98 -0.98 11.42 -15.96
C PHE A 98 -0.80 12.94 -15.97
N PHE A 99 -0.29 13.52 -17.06
CA PHE A 99 -0.28 14.96 -17.23
C PHE A 99 -1.71 15.52 -17.21
N GLN A 100 -2.64 14.92 -17.95
CA GLN A 100 -4.05 15.36 -17.94
C GLN A 100 -4.69 15.26 -16.55
N LEU A 101 -4.50 14.15 -15.85
CA LEU A 101 -4.99 13.96 -14.48
C LEU A 101 -4.38 14.99 -13.50
N SER A 102 -3.13 15.39 -13.73
CA SER A 102 -2.43 16.36 -12.89
C SER A 102 -2.81 17.83 -13.08
N ARG A 103 -3.45 18.19 -14.22
CA ARG A 103 -3.70 19.59 -14.60
C ARG A 103 -4.55 20.38 -13.61
N ASN A 104 -5.35 19.70 -12.80
CA ASN A 104 -6.23 20.34 -11.82
C ASN A 104 -5.59 20.45 -10.43
N GLY A 105 -4.31 20.09 -10.27
CA GLY A 105 -3.60 20.14 -8.99
C GLY A 105 -4.08 19.11 -7.95
N HIS A 106 -5.09 18.31 -8.28
CA HIS A 106 -5.53 17.20 -7.45
C HIS A 106 -4.53 16.06 -7.56
N GLY A 107 -4.05 15.60 -6.41
CA GLY A 107 -3.22 14.42 -6.40
C GLY A 107 -4.04 13.17 -6.69
N PHE A 108 -3.42 12.25 -7.44
CA PHE A 108 -4.06 11.06 -7.96
C PHE A 108 -3.40 9.79 -7.40
N GLU A 109 -4.19 8.73 -7.21
CA GLU A 109 -3.69 7.42 -6.80
C GLU A 109 -3.55 6.51 -8.00
N PHE A 110 -2.40 5.84 -8.16
CA PHE A 110 -2.28 4.85 -9.22
C PHE A 110 -1.55 3.63 -8.73
N GLY A 111 -1.74 2.53 -9.42
CA GLY A 111 -1.21 1.28 -8.91
C GLY A 111 -1.36 0.12 -9.84
N ILE A 112 -0.95 -1.04 -9.34
CA ILE A 112 -1.07 -2.31 -10.04
C ILE A 112 -1.89 -3.26 -9.19
N VAL A 113 -2.82 -3.94 -9.86
CA VAL A 113 -3.53 -5.09 -9.31
C VAL A 113 -2.95 -6.33 -9.98
N HIS A 114 -2.38 -7.18 -9.16
CA HIS A 114 -1.97 -8.51 -9.57
C HIS A 114 -3.14 -9.47 -9.40
N ARG A 115 -3.55 -10.12 -10.49
CA ARG A 115 -4.65 -11.09 -10.51
C ARG A 115 -4.15 -12.40 -11.12
N PRO A 116 -3.70 -13.36 -10.29
CA PRO A 116 -3.28 -14.65 -10.80
C PRO A 116 -4.51 -15.37 -11.35
N HIS A 117 -4.34 -16.01 -12.50
CA HIS A 117 -5.31 -16.92 -13.07
C HIS A 117 -5.42 -18.17 -12.17
N PRO A 118 -6.58 -18.83 -12.06
CA PRO A 118 -6.70 -20.12 -11.34
C PRO A 118 -5.71 -21.21 -11.78
N ASN A 119 -5.13 -21.04 -12.98
CA ASN A 119 -4.16 -21.97 -13.58
C ASN A 119 -2.70 -21.52 -13.38
N ASP A 120 -2.45 -20.40 -12.68
CA ASP A 120 -1.12 -19.95 -12.22
C ASP A 120 -0.68 -20.76 -10.98
N GLN A 121 -0.68 -22.09 -11.11
CA GLN A 121 -0.28 -22.98 -10.02
C GLN A 121 1.23 -23.28 -10.03
N ASP A 122 1.91 -23.06 -11.16
CA ASP A 122 3.34 -23.31 -11.28
C ASP A 122 4.18 -22.06 -10.98
N TYR A 123 5.32 -22.29 -10.33
CA TYR A 123 6.24 -21.24 -9.87
C TYR A 123 6.73 -20.34 -11.01
N ARG A 124 6.90 -20.90 -12.22
CA ARG A 124 7.45 -20.18 -13.38
C ARG A 124 6.47 -19.14 -13.92
N SER A 125 5.20 -19.50 -14.06
CA SER A 125 4.15 -18.56 -14.49
C SER A 125 3.98 -17.43 -13.48
N CYS A 126 4.01 -17.73 -12.17
CA CYS A 126 3.99 -16.71 -11.12
C CYS A 126 5.18 -15.74 -11.24
N GLN A 127 6.39 -16.27 -11.47
CA GLN A 127 7.58 -15.44 -11.60
C GLN A 127 7.52 -14.50 -12.82
N GLN A 128 7.04 -14.99 -13.96
CA GLN A 128 6.86 -14.17 -15.17
C GLN A 128 5.82 -13.07 -14.96
N LEU A 129 4.69 -13.39 -14.33
CA LEU A 129 3.63 -12.42 -14.04
C LEU A 129 4.10 -11.35 -13.05
N ILE A 130 4.88 -11.74 -12.05
CA ILE A 130 5.54 -10.78 -11.15
C ILE A 130 6.49 -9.90 -11.93
N GLN A 131 7.42 -10.45 -12.72
CA GLN A 131 8.41 -9.67 -13.48
C GLN A 131 7.72 -8.63 -14.37
N ARG A 132 6.67 -9.05 -15.07
CA ARG A 132 5.84 -8.15 -15.88
C ARG A 132 5.18 -7.06 -15.05
N SER A 133 4.63 -7.42 -13.89
CA SER A 133 4.09 -6.45 -12.94
C SER A 133 5.15 -5.45 -12.52
N GLN A 134 6.41 -5.88 -12.36
CA GLN A 134 7.49 -4.96 -12.03
C GLN A 134 7.79 -4.00 -13.17
N ASP A 135 7.93 -4.53 -14.37
CA ASP A 135 8.26 -3.73 -15.55
C ASP A 135 7.17 -2.70 -15.85
N PHE A 136 5.90 -3.06 -15.66
CA PHE A 136 4.79 -2.11 -15.85
C PHE A 136 4.72 -1.08 -14.72
N ALA A 137 5.07 -1.46 -13.49
CA ALA A 137 5.13 -0.52 -12.37
C ALA A 137 6.17 0.56 -12.60
N ARG A 138 7.36 0.14 -13.04
CA ARG A 138 8.45 1.02 -13.43
C ARG A 138 7.96 1.99 -14.51
N LEU A 139 7.33 1.46 -15.55
CA LEU A 139 6.77 2.28 -16.62
C LEU A 139 5.78 3.34 -16.12
N MET A 140 4.83 2.97 -15.24
CA MET A 140 3.87 3.93 -14.68
C MET A 140 4.54 4.98 -13.80
N VAL A 141 5.56 4.58 -13.03
CA VAL A 141 6.32 5.48 -12.16
C VAL A 141 7.17 6.46 -12.98
N ASP A 142 7.81 5.97 -14.04
CA ASP A 142 8.70 6.74 -14.92
C ASP A 142 7.88 7.71 -15.80
N ALA A 143 6.70 7.30 -16.27
CA ALA A 143 5.78 8.13 -17.02
C ALA A 143 5.11 9.25 -16.17
N TYR A 144 5.18 9.17 -14.84
CA TYR A 144 4.44 10.09 -13.99
C TYR A 144 5.08 11.50 -13.99
N PRO A 145 4.31 12.58 -14.25
CA PRO A 145 4.83 13.93 -14.39
C PRO A 145 5.47 14.42 -13.12
N SER A 146 6.60 15.07 -13.30
CA SER A 146 7.41 15.46 -12.17
C SER A 146 6.71 16.46 -11.24
N LYS A 147 6.13 17.50 -11.79
CA LYS A 147 5.59 18.57 -10.96
C LYS A 147 4.21 18.25 -10.38
N SER A 148 3.72 17.02 -10.52
CA SER A 148 2.37 16.63 -10.09
C SER A 148 2.36 15.99 -8.69
N PRO A 149 1.40 16.36 -7.82
CA PRO A 149 1.26 15.73 -6.53
C PRO A 149 0.76 14.28 -6.68
N VAL A 150 1.59 13.29 -6.36
CA VAL A 150 1.09 11.91 -6.18
C VAL A 150 0.58 11.74 -4.77
N ARG A 151 -0.65 11.24 -4.64
CA ARG A 151 -1.17 10.84 -3.33
C ARG A 151 -0.55 9.53 -2.87
N CYS A 152 -0.60 8.51 -3.72
CA CYS A 152 -0.17 7.17 -3.37
C CYS A 152 0.14 6.31 -4.60
N PHE A 153 1.15 5.44 -4.48
CA PHE A 153 1.30 4.29 -5.38
C PHE A 153 0.77 3.02 -4.72
N ILE A 154 -0.16 2.31 -5.36
CA ILE A 154 -0.83 1.14 -4.79
C ILE A 154 -0.34 -0.14 -5.45
N VAL A 155 0.10 -1.11 -4.66
CA VAL A 155 0.35 -2.48 -5.14
C VAL A 155 -0.67 -3.41 -4.48
N ASP A 156 -1.64 -3.90 -5.25
CA ASP A 156 -2.68 -4.82 -4.78
C ASP A 156 -2.39 -6.26 -5.24
N TYR A 157 -1.91 -7.08 -4.32
CA TYR A 157 -1.70 -8.50 -4.55
C TYR A 157 -2.95 -9.28 -4.15
N ARG A 158 -3.77 -9.68 -5.13
CA ARG A 158 -4.95 -10.50 -4.90
C ARG A 158 -4.63 -11.97 -5.14
N ASN A 159 -5.02 -12.86 -4.22
CA ASN A 159 -4.98 -14.33 -4.40
C ASN A 159 -3.59 -14.91 -4.76
N LEU A 160 -2.51 -14.19 -4.49
CA LEU A 160 -1.17 -14.70 -4.67
C LEU A 160 -0.80 -15.56 -3.46
N SER A 161 -0.79 -16.87 -3.65
CA SER A 161 -0.14 -17.82 -2.73
C SER A 161 1.39 -17.71 -2.83
N LEU A 162 1.93 -16.49 -2.74
CA LEU A 162 3.36 -16.28 -2.98
C LEU A 162 4.20 -16.81 -1.82
N LYS A 163 5.09 -17.74 -2.18
CA LYS A 163 6.34 -17.96 -1.45
C LYS A 163 7.07 -16.62 -1.31
N HIS A 164 7.43 -16.29 -0.08
CA HIS A 164 7.83 -14.97 0.45
C HIS A 164 8.90 -14.16 -0.29
N ARG A 165 9.70 -14.78 -1.18
CA ARG A 165 10.89 -14.12 -1.76
C ARG A 165 10.58 -13.10 -2.86
N PHE A 166 9.47 -13.21 -3.57
CA PHE A 166 9.23 -12.38 -4.76
C PHE A 166 8.71 -10.99 -4.44
N THR A 167 7.84 -10.88 -3.45
CA THR A 167 7.27 -9.61 -3.00
C THR A 167 8.37 -8.69 -2.43
N GLU A 168 9.37 -9.28 -1.77
CA GLU A 168 10.54 -8.58 -1.24
C GLU A 168 11.37 -7.92 -2.34
N VAL A 169 11.75 -8.68 -3.38
CA VAL A 169 12.57 -8.16 -4.50
C VAL A 169 11.84 -7.03 -5.23
N TYR A 170 10.52 -7.17 -5.39
CA TYR A 170 9.71 -6.15 -6.04
C TYR A 170 9.64 -4.84 -5.26
N LEU A 171 9.30 -4.90 -3.97
CA LEU A 171 9.21 -3.69 -3.15
C LEU A 171 10.57 -2.99 -3.04
N ARG A 172 11.68 -3.74 -3.01
CA ARG A 172 13.03 -3.17 -3.03
C ARG A 172 13.30 -2.39 -4.31
N ASP A 173 13.09 -3.01 -5.46
CA ASP A 173 13.36 -2.37 -6.74
C ASP A 173 12.50 -1.12 -6.92
N LEU A 174 11.20 -1.23 -6.59
CA LEU A 174 10.28 -0.12 -6.59
C LEU A 174 10.75 0.98 -5.62
N ALA A 175 11.02 0.66 -4.35
CA ALA A 175 11.52 1.61 -3.35
C ALA A 175 12.78 2.34 -3.82
N SER A 176 13.75 1.61 -4.37
CA SER A 176 15.02 2.18 -4.85
C SER A 176 14.82 3.21 -5.97
N ARG A 177 13.86 2.96 -6.87
CA ARG A 177 13.52 3.89 -7.96
C ARG A 177 12.70 5.08 -7.48
N LEU A 178 11.74 4.84 -6.58
CA LEU A 178 10.96 5.92 -5.98
C LEU A 178 11.82 6.87 -5.15
N SER A 179 12.92 6.37 -4.58
CA SER A 179 13.88 7.12 -3.76
C SER A 179 15.10 7.63 -4.54
N SER A 180 15.27 7.25 -5.81
CA SER A 180 16.47 7.64 -6.57
C SER A 180 16.45 9.14 -6.91
N PRO A 181 17.51 9.90 -6.58
CA PRO A 181 17.63 11.32 -6.93
C PRO A 181 17.98 11.57 -8.40
N SER A 182 18.30 10.52 -9.18
CA SER A 182 18.97 10.63 -10.49
C SER A 182 18.17 11.25 -11.64
N HIS A 183 16.89 11.59 -11.45
CA HIS A 183 16.05 12.19 -12.50
C HIS A 183 15.26 13.41 -12.01
N GLY A 184 15.94 14.41 -11.43
CA GLY A 184 15.28 15.66 -10.98
C GLY A 184 14.06 15.34 -10.13
N SER A 185 14.23 14.40 -9.19
CA SER A 185 13.15 13.56 -8.69
C SER A 185 11.99 14.41 -8.17
N PRO A 186 10.83 14.28 -8.79
CA PRO A 186 9.67 15.09 -8.47
C PRO A 186 8.96 14.80 -7.16
N PHE A 187 9.39 13.73 -6.54
CA PHE A 187 8.63 13.03 -5.54
C PHE A 187 9.21 13.32 -4.17
N LYS A 188 9.01 14.57 -3.74
CA LYS A 188 9.25 14.96 -2.36
C LYS A 188 8.16 14.30 -1.50
N HIS A 189 8.51 13.19 -0.85
CA HIS A 189 7.65 12.34 0.00
C HIS A 189 6.62 11.48 -0.77
N ARG A 190 7.00 10.24 -1.12
CA ARG A 190 6.03 9.23 -1.61
C ARG A 190 5.54 8.34 -0.48
N GLU A 191 4.23 8.28 -0.30
CA GLU A 191 3.59 7.16 0.37
C GLU A 191 3.31 6.06 -0.69
N VAL A 192 3.83 4.86 -0.47
CA VAL A 192 3.50 3.66 -1.24
C VAL A 192 2.55 2.83 -0.39
N GLU A 193 1.32 2.66 -0.82
CA GLU A 193 0.42 1.75 -0.13
C GLU A 193 0.54 0.36 -0.74
N VAL A 194 0.92 -0.60 0.09
CA VAL A 194 1.00 -1.98 -0.35
C VAL A 194 -0.20 -2.71 0.22
N ARG A 195 -1.15 -3.02 -0.66
CA ARG A 195 -2.35 -3.80 -0.33
C ARG A 195 -2.05 -5.26 -0.58
N MET A 196 -2.04 -6.06 0.48
CA MET A 196 -1.85 -7.51 0.36
C MET A 196 -3.16 -8.22 0.72
N ARG A 197 -3.91 -8.62 -0.32
CA ARG A 197 -5.10 -9.44 -0.16
C ARG A 197 -4.73 -10.93 -0.29
N ASP A 198 -4.26 -11.47 0.83
CA ASP A 198 -3.94 -12.88 0.96
C ASP A 198 -5.19 -13.73 1.26
N ARG A 199 -5.45 -14.75 0.43
CA ARG A 199 -6.42 -15.83 0.71
C ARG A 199 -5.67 -16.89 1.51
N ASP A 200 -5.52 -16.65 2.81
CA ASP A 200 -5.16 -17.73 3.72
C ASP A 200 -6.46 -18.48 4.02
N GLU A 201 -6.57 -19.75 3.63
CA GLU A 201 -7.80 -20.56 3.82
C GLU A 201 -8.23 -20.63 5.30
N ASN A 202 -7.29 -20.39 6.22
CA ASN A 202 -7.53 -20.36 7.66
C ASN A 202 -7.88 -18.97 8.21
N PHE A 203 -7.63 -17.89 7.47
CA PHE A 203 -7.84 -16.52 7.95
C PHE A 203 -8.55 -15.66 6.90
N ARG A 204 -9.85 -15.44 7.11
CA ARG A 204 -10.72 -14.52 6.35
C ARG A 204 -10.32 -13.06 6.59
N GLY A 205 -9.24 -12.57 5.98
CA GLY A 205 -8.86 -11.16 6.11
C GLY A 205 -7.83 -10.69 5.08
N SER A 206 -7.94 -9.42 4.66
CA SER A 206 -6.94 -8.71 3.85
C SER A 206 -6.04 -7.87 4.75
N SER A 207 -4.72 -7.94 4.55
CA SER A 207 -3.79 -7.02 5.21
C SER A 207 -3.63 -5.77 4.36
N MET A 208 -3.81 -4.62 4.99
CA MET A 208 -3.53 -3.34 4.35
C MET A 208 -2.50 -2.59 5.17
N PHE A 209 -1.38 -2.28 4.54
CA PHE A 209 -0.33 -1.48 5.16
C PHE A 209 0.15 -0.40 4.20
N ARG A 210 0.40 0.77 4.78
CA ARG A 210 1.02 1.88 4.08
C ARG A 210 2.51 1.87 4.38
N LEU A 211 3.30 1.99 3.34
CA LEU A 211 4.75 1.99 3.35
C LEU A 211 5.22 3.35 2.80
N SER A 212 5.73 4.21 3.67
CA SER A 212 6.26 5.51 3.26
C SER A 212 7.77 5.54 3.35
N PHE A 213 8.39 6.27 2.42
CA PHE A 213 9.84 6.42 2.33
C PHE A 213 10.23 7.89 2.52
N ALA A 214 11.31 8.14 3.27
CA ALA A 214 11.97 9.43 3.25
C ALA A 214 12.67 9.66 1.90
N GLN A 215 12.87 10.93 1.55
CA GLN A 215 13.41 11.36 0.25
C GLN A 215 14.82 10.81 -0.02
N ASP A 216 15.60 10.57 1.03
CA ASP A 216 16.96 10.02 0.96
C ASP A 216 16.98 8.47 0.99
N GLY A 217 15.81 7.83 1.08
CA GLY A 217 15.68 6.37 1.22
C GLY A 217 16.20 5.82 2.55
N THR A 218 16.59 6.68 3.50
CA THR A 218 17.20 6.25 4.76
C THR A 218 16.18 5.94 5.84
N CYS A 219 14.95 6.44 5.72
CA CYS A 219 13.86 6.18 6.65
C CYS A 219 12.70 5.45 5.96
N ILE A 220 12.25 4.36 6.57
CA ILE A 220 11.05 3.61 6.18
C ILE A 220 10.03 3.72 7.30
N LYS A 221 8.77 3.96 6.93
CA LYS A 221 7.65 3.89 7.87
C LYS A 221 6.57 2.95 7.37
N PHE A 222 6.24 1.97 8.22
CA PHE A 222 5.11 1.06 8.08
C PHE A 222 3.96 1.57 8.95
N ASN A 223 2.80 1.77 8.35
CA ASN A 223 1.57 2.13 9.06
C ASN A 223 0.46 1.13 8.73
N GLY A 224 -0.02 0.42 9.74
CA GLY A 224 -1.14 -0.52 9.57
C GLY A 224 -2.45 0.24 9.31
N VAL A 225 -3.07 -0.01 8.16
CA VAL A 225 -4.39 0.57 7.80
C VAL A 225 -5.52 -0.35 8.25
N GLN A 226 -5.31 -1.67 8.20
CA GLN A 226 -6.22 -2.69 8.74
C GLN A 226 -5.44 -3.75 9.54
N ARG A 227 -5.72 -3.85 10.85
CA ARG A 227 -5.04 -4.74 11.81
C ARG A 227 -5.57 -6.19 11.78
N THR A 228 -5.73 -6.76 10.60
CA THR A 228 -6.33 -8.11 10.47
C THR A 228 -5.28 -9.22 10.40
N LYS A 229 -4.07 -8.95 9.85
CA LYS A 229 -2.97 -9.92 9.87
C LYS A 229 -1.63 -9.28 10.20
N CYS A 230 -0.68 -10.15 10.53
CA CYS A 230 0.69 -9.80 10.87
C CYS A 230 1.46 -9.20 9.67
N LEU A 231 2.08 -8.05 9.90
CA LEU A 231 3.12 -7.47 9.06
C LEU A 231 4.27 -8.46 8.91
N ARG A 232 4.68 -8.68 7.67
CA ARG A 232 5.82 -9.52 7.31
C ARG A 232 7.02 -8.60 7.06
N LEU A 233 7.90 -8.50 8.05
CA LEU A 233 9.06 -7.61 8.05
C LEU A 233 10.28 -8.19 7.32
N ASP A 234 10.17 -9.41 6.79
CA ASP A 234 11.24 -10.04 6.01
C ASP A 234 11.52 -9.34 4.67
N MET A 235 10.70 -8.35 4.33
CA MET A 235 10.86 -7.51 3.16
C MET A 235 11.91 -6.40 3.34
N ILE A 236 12.33 -6.10 4.57
CA ILE A 236 13.17 -4.94 4.92
C ILE A 236 14.68 -5.25 4.83
N HIS A 237 15.05 -6.54 4.74
CA HIS A 237 16.43 -7.07 4.87
C HIS A 237 17.51 -6.47 3.96
N THR A 238 17.15 -5.53 3.09
CA THR A 238 17.92 -5.21 1.89
C THR A 238 17.93 -3.75 1.51
N TRP A 239 17.43 -2.87 2.37
CA TRP A 239 17.45 -1.43 2.12
C TRP A 239 18.59 -0.82 2.95
N HIS A 240 19.29 0.19 2.40
CA HIS A 240 20.33 0.97 3.10
C HIS A 240 19.74 1.89 4.18
N THR A 241 18.67 1.42 4.81
CA THR A 241 17.85 2.15 5.75
C THR A 241 18.61 2.35 7.04
N LYS A 242 18.53 3.57 7.57
CA LYS A 242 19.08 3.95 8.87
C LYS A 242 17.98 4.08 9.91
N GLU A 243 16.72 4.23 9.51
CA GLU A 243 15.59 4.43 10.40
C GLU A 243 14.35 3.65 9.95
N VAL A 244 13.72 2.92 10.88
CA VAL A 244 12.52 2.13 10.63
C VAL A 244 11.46 2.48 11.67
N HIS A 245 10.30 2.94 11.21
CA HIS A 245 9.12 3.14 12.05
C HIS A 245 8.06 2.08 11.72
N ILE A 246 7.52 1.41 12.73
CA ILE A 246 6.44 0.43 12.60
C ILE A 246 5.29 0.88 13.50
N ILE A 247 4.19 1.30 12.90
CA ILE A 247 3.10 1.97 13.60
C ILE A 247 1.76 1.27 13.30
N ASN A 248 0.94 1.05 14.32
CA ASN A 248 -0.40 0.46 14.18
C ASN A 248 -0.42 -0.91 13.50
N CYS A 249 0.68 -1.65 13.53
CA CYS A 249 0.79 -2.94 12.86
C CYS A 249 0.58 -4.11 13.82
N ASN A 250 0.16 -5.24 13.27
CA ASN A 250 0.30 -6.51 13.95
C ASN A 250 1.68 -7.09 13.62
N ILE A 251 2.49 -7.50 14.59
CA ILE A 251 3.86 -7.97 14.35
C ILE A 251 4.02 -9.36 14.99
N SER A 252 4.77 -10.25 14.35
CA SER A 252 5.12 -11.54 14.94
C SER A 252 6.57 -11.52 15.37
N THR A 253 6.91 -12.30 16.40
CA THR A 253 8.29 -12.44 16.85
C THR A 253 9.21 -12.93 15.74
N LEU A 254 8.70 -13.79 14.85
CA LEU A 254 9.46 -14.25 13.69
C LEU A 254 9.74 -13.11 12.70
N ALA A 255 8.75 -12.26 12.41
CA ALA A 255 8.94 -11.08 11.56
C ALA A 255 9.98 -10.14 12.17
N LEU A 256 9.91 -9.89 13.47
CA LEU A 256 10.86 -9.04 14.17
C LEU A 256 12.29 -9.61 14.18
N ARG A 257 12.45 -10.91 14.47
CA ARG A 257 13.75 -11.59 14.39
C ARG A 257 14.35 -11.48 13.00
N LYS A 258 13.53 -11.72 11.98
CA LYS A 258 13.93 -11.57 10.59
C LYS A 258 14.42 -10.14 10.35
N LEU A 259 13.62 -9.12 10.67
CA LEU A 259 14.03 -7.71 10.57
C LEU A 259 15.46 -7.49 11.10
N PHE A 260 15.75 -7.92 12.32
CA PHE A 260 17.08 -7.76 12.92
C PHE A 260 18.19 -8.58 12.26
N CYS A 261 17.91 -9.82 11.83
CA CYS A 261 18.85 -10.63 11.07
C CYS A 261 19.19 -10.00 9.69
N GLY A 262 18.30 -9.20 9.14
CA GLY A 262 18.46 -8.52 7.85
C GLY A 262 19.33 -7.28 7.86
N ILE A 263 19.67 -6.76 9.04
CA ILE A 263 20.40 -5.51 9.18
C ILE A 263 21.86 -5.73 8.79
N ARG A 264 22.29 -5.11 7.68
CA ARG A 264 23.66 -5.20 7.16
C ARG A 264 24.53 -3.95 7.43
N SER A 265 23.94 -2.82 7.82
CA SER A 265 24.67 -1.53 7.93
C SER A 265 24.29 -0.73 9.19
N PRO A 266 24.84 -1.06 10.37
CA PRO A 266 24.59 -0.32 11.60
C PRO A 266 25.20 1.10 11.59
N PRO A 267 24.73 2.02 12.45
CA PRO A 267 23.69 1.81 13.47
C PRO A 267 22.30 2.35 13.07
N TRP A 268 21.25 1.63 13.45
CA TRP A 268 19.85 1.93 13.05
C TRP A 268 19.01 2.55 14.16
N ARG A 269 18.06 3.41 13.78
CA ARG A 269 16.95 3.84 14.63
C ARG A 269 15.73 2.96 14.37
N LEU A 270 15.10 2.45 15.42
CA LEU A 270 13.88 1.64 15.33
C LEU A 270 12.80 2.23 16.23
N GLU A 271 11.67 2.62 15.66
CA GLU A 271 10.47 2.98 16.41
C GLU A 271 9.38 1.94 16.18
N ILE A 272 8.79 1.40 17.24
CA ILE A 272 7.59 0.55 17.18
C ILE A 272 6.52 1.18 18.06
N LYS A 273 5.38 1.58 17.47
CA LYS A 273 4.33 2.32 18.15
C LYS A 273 2.95 1.72 17.91
N ASN A 274 2.14 1.62 18.96
CA ASN A 274 0.74 1.16 18.88
C ASN A 274 0.58 -0.19 18.17
N CYS A 275 1.55 -1.09 18.32
CA CYS A 275 1.57 -2.37 17.61
C CYS A 275 1.03 -3.51 18.48
N GLN A 276 0.38 -4.48 17.85
CA GLN A 276 -0.11 -5.69 18.50
C GLN A 276 0.79 -6.87 18.12
N PHE A 277 1.31 -7.60 19.10
CA PHE A 277 2.08 -8.81 18.81
C PHE A 277 1.15 -10.01 18.65
N ILE A 278 1.17 -10.62 17.45
CA ILE A 278 0.42 -11.83 17.13
C ILE A 278 1.34 -13.03 17.21
N TYR A 279 0.93 -13.99 18.04
CA TYR A 279 1.62 -15.26 18.23
C TYR A 279 0.90 -16.34 17.43
N ARG A 280 1.64 -17.08 16.57
CA ARG A 280 1.09 -18.29 15.93
C ARG A 280 1.11 -19.43 16.97
N HIS A 281 -0.09 -19.88 17.36
CA HIS A 281 -0.40 -21.06 18.17
C HIS A 281 0.27 -21.17 19.55
N GLY A 282 -0.48 -20.80 20.60
CA GLY A 282 -0.40 -21.34 21.98
C GLY A 282 0.85 -21.01 22.80
N TRP A 283 0.99 -19.78 23.32
CA TRP A 283 2.15 -19.38 24.15
C TRP A 283 1.75 -18.62 25.43
N THR A 284 2.44 -18.92 26.54
CA THR A 284 2.26 -18.42 27.93
C THR A 284 3.17 -17.22 28.26
N ALA A 285 3.03 -16.66 29.47
CA ALA A 285 3.67 -15.43 29.99
C ALA A 285 5.22 -15.35 29.92
N ASP A 286 5.90 -16.47 29.73
CA ASP A 286 7.38 -16.58 29.74
C ASP A 286 8.08 -15.94 28.52
N ASN A 287 7.30 -15.32 27.62
CA ASN A 287 7.77 -14.95 26.27
C ASN A 287 7.82 -13.44 25.99
N SER A 288 7.32 -12.60 26.91
CA SER A 288 7.71 -11.18 26.98
C SER A 288 9.22 -11.04 27.20
N ARG A 289 9.82 -11.97 27.98
CA ARG A 289 11.27 -12.16 28.08
C ARG A 289 11.89 -12.40 26.71
N ARG A 290 11.37 -13.32 25.90
CA ARG A 290 11.92 -13.61 24.55
C ARG A 290 11.84 -12.44 23.57
N PHE A 291 10.86 -11.55 23.69
CA PHE A 291 10.83 -10.32 22.89
C PHE A 291 11.94 -9.36 23.32
N LYS A 292 12.10 -9.14 24.63
CA LYS A 292 13.24 -8.39 25.18
C LYS A 292 14.56 -9.03 24.74
N ASP A 293 14.68 -10.35 24.83
CA ASP A 293 15.89 -11.09 24.42
C ASP A 293 16.22 -10.88 22.94
N VAL A 294 15.22 -10.83 22.04
CA VAL A 294 15.46 -10.58 20.62
C VAL A 294 15.98 -9.18 20.36
N ILE A 295 15.44 -8.17 21.05
CA ILE A 295 15.93 -6.79 20.91
C ILE A 295 17.30 -6.64 21.57
N CYS A 296 17.49 -7.18 22.78
CA CYS A 296 18.77 -7.19 23.49
C CYS A 296 19.86 -7.90 22.69
N ALA A 297 19.56 -9.06 22.07
CA ALA A 297 20.50 -9.78 21.21
C ALA A 297 20.84 -9.05 19.91
N SER A 298 20.11 -7.98 19.58
CA SER A 298 20.34 -7.15 18.39
C SER A 298 20.79 -5.72 18.75
N ALA A 299 21.06 -5.45 20.03
CA ALA A 299 21.30 -4.11 20.55
C ALA A 299 22.62 -3.48 20.05
N ASP A 300 23.60 -4.31 19.69
CA ASP A 300 24.84 -3.91 19.01
C ASP A 300 24.60 -3.30 17.62
N ARG A 301 23.43 -3.54 17.02
CA ARG A 301 23.05 -3.06 15.68
C ARG A 301 22.12 -1.84 15.69
N ILE A 302 21.61 -1.45 16.86
CA ILE A 302 20.58 -0.42 17.01
C ILE A 302 21.19 0.78 17.75
N SER A 303 21.27 1.95 17.11
CA SER A 303 21.69 3.20 17.78
C SER A 303 20.63 3.71 18.74
N SER A 304 19.35 3.57 18.38
CA SER A 304 18.23 3.97 19.23
C SER A 304 16.98 3.13 18.95
N CYS A 305 16.27 2.74 20.00
CA CYS A 305 15.02 2.01 19.94
C CYS A 305 13.95 2.71 20.78
N LEU A 306 12.80 3.02 20.18
CA LEU A 306 11.62 3.51 20.89
C LEU A 306 10.48 2.50 20.72
N LEU A 307 9.95 2.02 21.83
CA LEU A 307 8.84 1.06 21.88
C LEU A 307 7.71 1.67 22.69
N SER A 308 6.56 1.91 22.07
CA SER A 308 5.42 2.57 22.72
C SER A 308 4.10 1.87 22.48
N ASN A 309 3.28 1.78 23.53
CA ASN A 309 1.92 1.21 23.50
C ASN A 309 1.85 -0.16 22.77
N LEU A 310 2.68 -1.10 23.20
CA LEU A 310 2.75 -2.44 22.63
C LEU A 310 1.83 -3.39 23.38
N THR A 311 0.96 -4.09 22.66
CA THR A 311 -0.04 -5.00 23.23
C THR A 311 0.16 -6.43 22.76
N ASN A 312 -0.11 -7.39 23.64
CA ASN A 312 -0.26 -8.78 23.28
C ASN A 312 -1.74 -9.06 22.97
N SER A 313 -2.01 -9.82 21.90
CA SER A 313 -3.36 -10.30 21.59
C SER A 313 -4.05 -11.09 22.70
N THR A 314 -3.31 -11.68 23.65
CA THR A 314 -3.87 -12.55 24.68
C THR A 314 -3.67 -12.08 26.12
N SER A 315 -2.78 -11.12 26.39
CA SER A 315 -2.34 -10.82 27.77
C SER A 315 -2.21 -9.34 28.12
N GLY A 316 -2.81 -8.43 27.35
CA GLY A 316 -2.74 -6.99 27.63
C GLY A 316 -1.39 -6.35 27.22
N PRO A 317 -1.00 -5.21 27.82
CA PRO A 317 0.23 -4.50 27.44
C PRO A 317 1.49 -5.35 27.69
N ILE A 318 2.47 -5.27 26.79
CA ILE A 318 3.75 -6.02 26.89
C ILE A 318 4.70 -5.34 27.88
N PHE A 319 4.57 -4.03 28.04
CA PHE A 319 5.37 -3.21 28.95
C PHE A 319 4.48 -2.25 29.72
N GLU A 320 4.83 -1.98 30.98
CA GLU A 320 4.28 -0.87 31.75
C GLU A 320 5.00 0.41 31.34
N GLY A 321 4.48 1.08 30.30
CA GLY A 321 5.03 2.33 29.77
C GLY A 321 5.86 2.19 28.50
N ASP A 322 6.36 3.32 28.01
CA ASP A 322 7.22 3.38 26.83
C ASP A 322 8.65 2.98 27.21
N LEU A 323 9.31 2.22 26.33
CA LEU A 323 10.72 1.86 26.49
C LEU A 323 11.57 2.61 25.48
N GLU A 324 12.61 3.26 25.97
CA GLU A 324 13.62 3.89 25.14
C GLU A 324 14.99 3.26 25.43
N ALA A 325 15.74 2.96 24.38
CA ALA A 325 17.13 2.54 24.47
C ALA A 325 17.96 3.37 23.50
N THR A 326 19.06 3.95 23.97
CA THR A 326 20.01 4.72 23.16
C THR A 326 21.42 4.23 23.44
N GLY A 327 22.16 3.84 22.41
CA GLY A 327 23.52 3.30 22.54
C GLY A 327 23.58 1.87 23.09
N SER A 328 24.77 1.46 23.56
CA SER A 328 25.02 0.10 24.07
C SER A 328 24.25 -0.16 25.38
N THR A 329 23.06 -0.73 25.21
CA THR A 329 22.32 -1.60 26.14
C THR A 329 22.04 -1.07 27.55
N GLN A 330 21.21 -0.03 27.66
CA GLN A 330 20.30 0.10 28.80
C GLN A 330 18.90 0.48 28.30
N PHE A 331 17.93 -0.44 28.42
CA PHE A 331 16.51 -0.13 28.23
C PHE A 331 16.02 0.57 29.48
N VAL A 332 15.63 1.84 29.36
CA VAL A 332 15.05 2.60 30.46
C VAL A 332 13.56 2.69 30.22
N THR A 333 12.75 2.39 31.24
CA THR A 333 11.32 2.75 31.25
C THR A 333 11.23 4.26 31.23
N ALA A 334 10.72 4.83 30.14
CA ALA A 334 10.48 6.25 30.04
C ALA A 334 9.41 6.62 31.08
N SER A 335 9.80 7.34 32.14
CA SER A 335 8.82 7.84 33.10
C SER A 335 7.94 8.85 32.38
N THR A 336 6.62 8.65 32.44
CA THR A 336 5.61 9.60 31.94
C THR A 336 5.96 11.02 32.37
N ARG A 337 6.23 11.89 31.38
CA ARG A 337 6.22 13.35 31.54
C ARG A 337 4.95 13.92 30.96
#